data_AF-A0A4Y1ZFA0-F1
#
_entry.id   AF-A0A4Y1ZFA0-F1
#
_cell.length_a   1.000
_cell.length_b   1.000
_cell.length_c   1.000
_cell.angle_alpha   90.00
_cell.angle_beta   90.00
_cell.angle_gamma   90.00
#
_symmetry.space_group_name_H-M   'P 1'
#
loop_
_entity.id
_entity.type
_entity.pdbx_description
1 polymer ?
#
loop_
_entity_poly.entity_id
_entity_poly.type
_entity_poly.pdbx_seq_one_letter_code
_entity_poly.pdbx_strand_id
1 'polypeptide(L)'
;MPSMRDIKEKIASTKQMRKITKAMQMVAAAKLNRAQSVAQDYAAYADKLHEVVASIASTMSKGASSKHPMLAARPVKKTAYLVITESRGLAGAYDSTVLKYVQNLIREKHQSKDEYTIIVTGKVGLNFFTKRGYPVAFSKADVPDVLTFDDILGFAKQAVSLFNKKEIDELHLVYNHFVNAISQTLVDKQLLPLTNLEHAPAQKVSYVYEPDEDEVLTDLLPLYAQGQIYGALLDAKLQNKQLE
;
A
#
# COMPACT_ATOMS: atom_id res chain seq x y z
N MET A 1 1.81 -33.08 -41.09
CA MET A 1 2.67 -33.46 -39.95
C MET A 1 3.73 -32.39 -39.78
N PRO A 2 4.03 -31.93 -38.55
CA PRO A 2 5.10 -30.95 -38.36
C PRO A 2 6.42 -31.50 -38.91
N SER A 3 7.15 -30.66 -39.64
CA SER A 3 8.43 -31.06 -40.23
C SER A 3 9.50 -31.21 -39.15
N MET A 4 10.56 -31.97 -39.42
CA MET A 4 11.72 -32.07 -38.51
C MET A 4 12.35 -30.68 -38.25
N ARG A 5 12.23 -29.74 -39.20
CA ARG A 5 12.69 -28.36 -39.04
C ARG A 5 11.84 -27.61 -38.02
N ASP A 6 10.51 -27.73 -38.10
CA ASP A 6 9.57 -27.07 -37.19
C ASP A 6 9.77 -27.52 -35.74
N ILE A 7 10.06 -28.82 -35.55
CA ILE A 7 10.38 -29.38 -34.22
C ILE A 7 11.69 -28.79 -33.69
N LYS A 8 12.75 -28.71 -34.52
CA LYS A 8 14.04 -28.12 -34.13
C LYS A 8 13.90 -26.63 -33.78
N GLU A 9 13.13 -25.86 -34.55
CA GLU A 9 12.85 -24.45 -34.29
C GLU A 9 12.10 -24.28 -32.96
N LYS A 10 11.08 -25.09 -32.70
CA LYS A 10 10.34 -25.05 -31.42
C LYS A 10 11.23 -25.39 -30.24
N ILE A 11 12.11 -26.38 -30.36
CA ILE A 11 13.11 -26.71 -29.32
C ILE A 11 14.06 -25.54 -29.07
N ALA A 12 14.54 -24.88 -30.13
CA ALA A 12 15.42 -23.72 -30.01
C ALA A 12 14.72 -22.56 -29.30
N SER A 13 13.46 -22.27 -29.68
CA SER A 13 12.61 -21.26 -29.04
C SER A 13 12.41 -21.54 -27.56
N THR A 14 11.99 -22.75 -27.17
CA THR A 14 11.80 -23.13 -25.76
C THR A 14 13.11 -23.08 -24.96
N LYS A 15 14.24 -23.48 -25.55
CA LYS A 15 15.56 -23.36 -24.91
C LYS A 15 15.96 -21.91 -24.66
N GLN A 16 15.66 -21.02 -25.61
CA GLN A 16 15.96 -19.60 -25.47
C GLN A 16 15.04 -18.96 -24.42
N MET A 17 13.75 -19.26 -24.46
CA MET A 17 12.78 -18.82 -23.46
C MET A 17 13.20 -19.26 -22.04
N ARG A 18 13.65 -20.52 -21.88
CA ARG A 18 14.17 -21.04 -20.60
C ARG A 18 15.41 -20.29 -20.10
N LYS A 19 16.31 -19.85 -20.98
CA LYS A 19 17.48 -19.04 -20.59
C LYS A 19 17.06 -17.66 -20.12
N ILE A 20 16.12 -17.04 -20.84
CA ILE A 20 15.59 -15.71 -20.51
C ILE A 20 14.87 -15.76 -19.15
N THR A 21 13.95 -16.70 -18.95
CA THR A 21 13.24 -16.83 -17.67
C THR A 21 14.17 -17.14 -16.51
N LYS A 22 15.21 -17.98 -16.72
CA LYS A 22 16.21 -18.23 -15.69
C LYS A 22 17.01 -16.98 -15.32
N ALA A 23 17.35 -16.13 -16.30
CA ALA A 23 18.01 -14.87 -16.04
C ALA A 23 17.09 -13.89 -15.30
N MET A 24 15.81 -13.80 -15.69
CA MET A 24 14.81 -12.98 -15.01
C MET A 24 14.65 -13.40 -13.55
N GLN A 25 14.51 -14.70 -13.28
CA GLN A 25 14.43 -15.24 -11.91
C GLN A 25 15.63 -14.83 -11.05
N MET A 26 16.86 -14.85 -11.60
CA MET A 26 18.06 -14.41 -10.87
C MET A 26 18.04 -12.91 -10.58
N VAL A 27 17.58 -12.09 -11.53
CA VAL A 27 17.43 -10.64 -11.35
C VAL A 27 16.36 -10.34 -10.30
N ALA A 28 15.23 -11.04 -10.36
CA ALA A 28 14.12 -10.90 -9.43
C ALA A 28 14.54 -11.27 -8.00
N ALA A 29 15.26 -12.38 -7.82
CA ALA A 29 15.83 -12.76 -6.53
C ALA A 29 16.78 -11.69 -5.96
N ALA A 30 17.67 -11.12 -6.78
CA ALA A 30 18.55 -10.04 -6.35
C ALA A 30 17.77 -8.78 -5.96
N LYS A 31 16.69 -8.45 -6.69
CA LYS A 31 15.80 -7.34 -6.36
C LYS A 31 15.03 -7.58 -5.06
N LEU A 32 14.56 -8.81 -4.79
CA LEU A 32 13.87 -9.18 -3.56
C LEU A 32 14.77 -8.91 -2.37
N ASN A 33 16.00 -9.43 -2.39
CA ASN A 33 16.95 -9.26 -1.28
C ASN A 33 17.16 -7.79 -0.94
N ARG A 34 17.29 -6.92 -1.96
CA ARG A 34 17.37 -5.46 -1.76
C ARG A 34 16.12 -4.87 -1.12
N ALA A 35 14.93 -5.27 -1.58
CA ALA A 35 13.69 -4.78 -0.99
C ALA A 35 13.51 -5.28 0.45
N GLN A 36 13.91 -6.51 0.76
CA GLN A 36 13.87 -7.06 2.12
C GLN A 36 14.76 -6.25 3.07
N SER A 37 15.98 -5.90 2.64
CA SER A 37 16.87 -5.03 3.41
C SER A 37 16.20 -3.68 3.72
N VAL A 38 15.64 -3.01 2.69
CA VAL A 38 14.97 -1.71 2.87
C VAL A 38 13.75 -1.82 3.79
N ALA A 39 12.97 -2.90 3.68
CA ALA A 39 11.81 -3.14 4.53
C ALA A 39 12.22 -3.40 6.00
N GLN A 40 13.30 -4.13 6.23
CA GLN A 40 13.86 -4.38 7.56
C GLN A 40 14.37 -3.08 8.19
N ASP A 41 15.11 -2.27 7.43
CA ASP A 41 15.62 -0.98 7.91
C ASP A 41 14.46 -0.02 8.26
N TYR A 42 13.39 -0.05 7.46
CA TYR A 42 12.20 0.76 7.70
C TYR A 42 11.36 0.29 8.90
N ALA A 43 11.32 -1.01 9.17
CA ALA A 43 10.50 -1.58 10.25
C ALA A 43 10.81 -0.94 11.61
N ALA A 44 12.10 -0.77 11.95
CA ALA A 44 12.49 -0.15 13.22
C ALA A 44 11.99 1.31 13.35
N TYR A 45 12.03 2.08 12.26
CA TYR A 45 11.48 3.43 12.22
C TYR A 45 9.96 3.42 12.38
N ALA A 46 9.26 2.55 11.64
CA ALA A 46 7.81 2.44 11.67
C ALA A 46 7.30 2.02 13.05
N ASP A 47 7.97 1.07 13.71
CA ASP A 47 7.64 0.61 15.05
C ASP A 47 7.82 1.73 16.08
N LYS A 48 8.94 2.47 16.01
CA LYS A 48 9.17 3.57 16.95
C LYS A 48 8.20 4.72 16.74
N LEU A 49 7.89 5.06 15.49
CA LEU A 49 6.89 6.08 15.17
C LEU A 49 5.51 5.65 15.66
N HIS A 50 5.14 4.37 15.48
CA HIS A 50 3.90 3.82 16.00
C HIS A 50 3.83 3.90 17.53
N GLU A 51 4.90 3.52 18.23
CA GLU A 51 5.00 3.59 19.69
C GLU A 51 4.77 5.02 20.21
N VAL A 52 5.43 6.02 19.61
CA VAL A 52 5.29 7.43 20.00
C VAL A 52 3.87 7.94 19.75
N VAL A 53 3.33 7.68 18.56
CA VAL A 53 1.96 8.10 18.21
C VAL A 53 0.91 7.44 19.11
N ALA A 54 1.07 6.14 19.39
CA ALA A 54 0.18 5.41 20.29
C ALA A 54 0.27 5.92 21.74
N SER A 55 1.49 6.24 22.21
CA SER A 55 1.70 6.83 23.54
C SER A 55 0.94 8.15 23.70
N ILE A 56 1.14 9.10 22.77
CA ILE A 56 0.46 10.41 22.79
C ILE A 56 -1.07 10.22 22.69
N ALA A 57 -1.54 9.42 21.73
CA ALA A 57 -2.97 9.19 21.53
C ALA A 57 -3.65 8.56 22.76
N SER A 58 -2.97 7.66 23.48
CA SER A 58 -3.51 7.01 24.69
C SER A 58 -3.65 7.96 25.89
N THR A 59 -2.78 8.97 26.01
CA THR A 59 -2.86 10.01 27.04
C THR A 59 -4.04 10.93 26.77
N MET A 60 -4.25 11.30 25.50
CA MET A 60 -5.34 12.16 25.06
C MET A 60 -6.74 11.54 25.19
N SER A 61 -6.90 10.24 24.94
CA SER A 61 -8.21 9.56 25.11
C SER A 61 -8.77 9.67 26.54
N LYS A 62 -7.95 10.03 27.54
CA LYS A 62 -8.39 10.26 28.93
C LYS A 62 -8.79 11.70 29.23
N GLY A 63 -8.50 12.65 28.33
CA GLY A 63 -8.77 14.07 28.49
C GLY A 63 -9.32 14.68 27.20
N ALA A 64 -10.66 14.76 27.13
CA ALA A 64 -11.44 15.32 26.01
C ALA A 64 -11.36 14.53 24.69
N SER A 65 -12.51 14.31 24.06
CA SER A 65 -12.66 13.68 22.74
C SER A 65 -11.54 14.08 21.78
N SER A 66 -10.92 13.10 21.13
CA SER A 66 -9.84 13.28 20.15
C SER A 66 -10.15 14.41 19.17
N LYS A 67 -9.61 15.61 19.44
CA LYS A 67 -9.88 16.80 18.62
C LYS A 67 -9.28 16.67 17.23
N HIS A 68 -8.27 15.83 17.06
CA HIS A 68 -7.56 15.71 15.80
C HIS A 68 -8.43 14.99 14.75
N PRO A 69 -8.67 15.60 13.57
CA PRO A 69 -9.55 15.04 12.53
C PRO A 69 -9.18 13.64 12.07
N MET A 70 -7.88 13.28 12.10
CA MET A 70 -7.39 11.96 11.71
C MET A 70 -7.64 10.86 12.75
N LEU A 71 -8.01 11.20 13.99
CA LEU A 71 -8.34 10.24 15.06
C LEU A 71 -9.85 10.08 15.28
N ALA A 72 -10.63 11.10 14.94
CA ALA A 72 -12.08 11.09 15.14
C ALA A 72 -12.81 10.41 13.97
N ALA A 73 -13.59 9.37 14.28
CA ALA A 73 -14.54 8.81 13.33
C ALA A 73 -15.65 9.82 13.03
N ARG A 74 -16.08 9.88 11.76
CA ARG A 74 -17.17 10.76 11.31
C ARG A 74 -18.11 10.00 10.36
N PRO A 75 -19.34 10.49 10.13
CA PRO A 75 -20.25 9.87 9.18
C PRO A 75 -19.63 9.77 7.78
N VAL A 76 -19.65 8.56 7.23
CA VAL A 76 -18.98 8.24 5.96
C VAL A 76 -19.90 8.63 4.80
N LYS A 77 -19.51 9.65 4.03
CA LYS A 77 -20.17 10.03 2.77
C LYS A 77 -19.38 9.57 1.56
N LYS A 78 -18.04 9.58 1.67
CA LYS A 78 -17.16 9.15 0.58
C LYS A 78 -15.95 8.36 1.06
N THR A 79 -15.73 7.18 0.48
CA THR A 79 -14.59 6.30 0.81
C THR A 79 -13.54 6.32 -0.31
N ALA A 80 -12.27 6.51 0.04
CA ALA A 80 -11.18 6.27 -0.89
C ALA A 80 -10.59 4.88 -0.72
N TYR A 81 -10.32 4.20 -1.83
CA TYR A 81 -9.54 2.98 -1.88
C TYR A 81 -8.18 3.27 -2.52
N LEU A 82 -7.12 3.24 -1.71
CA LEU A 82 -5.74 3.24 -2.18
C LEU A 82 -5.33 1.80 -2.51
N VAL A 83 -5.31 1.50 -3.80
CA VAL A 83 -5.05 0.16 -4.34
C VAL A 83 -3.61 0.08 -4.83
N ILE A 84 -2.83 -0.83 -4.26
CA ILE A 84 -1.46 -1.04 -4.68
C ILE A 84 -1.42 -2.19 -5.68
N THR A 85 -0.99 -1.88 -6.91
CA THR A 85 -0.75 -2.87 -7.98
C THR A 85 0.64 -2.72 -8.58
N GLU A 86 0.98 -3.71 -9.39
CA GLU A 86 2.20 -3.77 -10.17
C GLU A 86 2.29 -2.73 -11.30
N SER A 87 3.52 -2.31 -11.60
CA SER A 87 3.82 -1.50 -12.79
C SER A 87 4.10 -2.34 -14.02
N ARG A 88 4.58 -3.59 -13.86
CA ARG A 88 4.91 -4.50 -14.96
C ARG A 88 3.91 -5.66 -14.97
N GLY A 89 3.46 -6.05 -16.15
CA GLY A 89 2.70 -7.29 -16.29
C GLY A 89 3.60 -8.51 -16.04
N LEU A 90 2.98 -9.70 -15.92
CA LEU A 90 3.58 -11.03 -15.68
C LEU A 90 3.62 -11.51 -14.22
N ALA A 91 3.11 -10.74 -13.26
CA ALA A 91 3.00 -11.14 -11.85
C ALA A 91 1.86 -12.15 -11.54
N GLY A 92 1.49 -13.01 -12.49
CA GLY A 92 0.47 -14.05 -12.30
C GLY A 92 -0.86 -13.52 -11.72
N ALA A 93 -1.31 -14.13 -10.63
CA ALA A 93 -2.59 -13.80 -9.97
C ALA A 93 -2.53 -12.59 -9.02
N TYR A 94 -1.35 -12.00 -8.80
CA TYR A 94 -1.12 -10.94 -7.80
C TYR A 94 -2.12 -9.78 -7.91
N ASP A 95 -2.11 -9.07 -9.03
CA ASP A 95 -3.01 -7.93 -9.23
C ASP A 95 -4.46 -8.38 -9.30
N SER A 96 -4.71 -9.56 -9.88
CA SER A 96 -6.07 -10.05 -10.12
C SER A 96 -6.84 -10.27 -8.81
N THR A 97 -6.16 -10.71 -7.74
CA THR A 97 -6.78 -10.91 -6.42
C THR A 97 -7.18 -9.59 -5.79
N VAL A 98 -6.26 -8.61 -5.76
CA VAL A 98 -6.52 -7.27 -5.21
C VAL A 98 -7.62 -6.56 -5.99
N LEU A 99 -7.55 -6.58 -7.32
CA LEU A 99 -8.53 -5.89 -8.17
C LEU A 99 -9.93 -6.51 -8.06
N LYS A 100 -10.04 -7.84 -8.01
CA LYS A 100 -11.33 -8.53 -7.80
C LYS A 100 -11.88 -8.23 -6.42
N TYR A 101 -11.05 -8.21 -5.39
CA TYR A 101 -11.48 -7.88 -4.05
C TYR A 101 -12.04 -6.46 -3.97
N VAL A 102 -11.29 -5.45 -4.46
CA VAL A 102 -11.74 -4.05 -4.48
C VAL A 102 -13.04 -3.92 -5.28
N GLN A 103 -13.14 -4.58 -6.43
CA GLN A 103 -14.38 -4.58 -7.22
C GLN A 103 -15.58 -5.15 -6.44
N ASN A 104 -15.39 -6.26 -5.72
CA ASN A 104 -16.44 -6.88 -4.91
C ASN A 104 -16.81 -5.98 -3.73
N LEU A 105 -15.82 -5.44 -3.03
CA LEU A 105 -16.00 -4.52 -1.91
C LEU A 105 -16.78 -3.28 -2.34
N ILE A 106 -16.45 -2.71 -3.51
CA ILE A 106 -17.17 -1.56 -4.05
C ILE A 106 -18.62 -1.91 -4.35
N ARG A 107 -18.88 -3.07 -4.97
CA ARG A 107 -20.23 -3.53 -5.30
C ARG A 107 -21.08 -3.81 -4.05
N GLU A 108 -20.45 -4.24 -2.97
CA GLU A 108 -21.12 -4.55 -1.70
C GLU A 108 -21.44 -3.28 -0.89
N LYS A 109 -20.49 -2.34 -0.82
CA LYS A 109 -20.59 -1.16 0.06
C LYS A 109 -21.20 0.08 -0.58
N HIS A 110 -21.16 0.21 -1.90
CA HIS A 110 -21.55 1.44 -2.59
C HIS A 110 -22.65 1.20 -3.61
N GLN A 111 -23.61 2.12 -3.67
CA GLN A 111 -24.69 2.12 -4.65
C GLN A 111 -24.40 3.07 -5.81
N SER A 112 -23.64 4.15 -5.56
CA SER A 112 -23.26 5.15 -6.55
C SER A 112 -21.74 5.29 -6.70
N LYS A 113 -21.30 5.78 -7.86
CA LYS A 113 -19.89 6.17 -8.10
C LYS A 113 -19.46 7.40 -7.31
N ASP A 114 -20.40 8.17 -6.78
CA ASP A 114 -20.10 9.39 -6.01
C ASP A 114 -19.65 9.08 -4.57
N GLU A 115 -20.03 7.90 -4.06
CA GLU A 115 -19.75 7.42 -2.70
C GLU A 115 -18.31 6.90 -2.53
N TYR A 116 -17.55 6.76 -3.63
CA TYR A 116 -16.17 6.30 -3.55
C TYR A 116 -15.25 6.95 -4.56
N THR A 117 -13.94 6.80 -4.32
CA THR A 117 -12.90 7.11 -5.29
C THR A 117 -11.75 6.14 -5.17
N ILE A 118 -10.99 5.99 -6.24
CA ILE A 118 -9.85 5.09 -6.30
C ILE A 118 -8.58 5.92 -6.42
N ILE A 119 -7.61 5.60 -5.58
CA ILE A 119 -6.23 6.04 -5.72
C ILE A 119 -5.44 4.79 -6.07
N VAL A 120 -4.61 4.82 -7.10
CA VAL A 120 -3.95 3.59 -7.56
C VAL A 120 -2.47 3.79 -7.82
N THR A 121 -1.67 2.84 -7.38
CA THR A 121 -0.27 2.72 -7.80
C THR A 121 -0.12 1.56 -8.77
N GLY A 122 0.73 1.72 -9.78
CA GLY A 122 0.95 0.71 -10.81
C GLY A 122 0.06 0.87 -12.05
N LYS A 123 0.59 0.41 -13.19
CA LYS A 123 -0.07 0.52 -14.50
C LYS A 123 -1.21 -0.48 -14.67
N VAL A 124 -1.11 -1.65 -14.03
CA VAL A 124 -2.12 -2.70 -14.17
C VAL A 124 -3.45 -2.27 -13.56
N GLY A 125 -3.43 -1.81 -12.31
CA GLY A 125 -4.63 -1.30 -11.63
C GLY A 125 -5.18 -0.05 -12.31
N LEU A 126 -4.32 0.91 -12.69
CA LEU A 126 -4.76 2.11 -13.40
C LEU A 126 -5.54 1.76 -14.68
N ASN A 127 -4.98 0.88 -15.52
CA ASN A 127 -5.65 0.43 -16.73
C ASN A 127 -6.94 -0.36 -16.43
N PHE A 128 -6.96 -1.15 -15.35
CA PHE A 128 -8.13 -1.94 -14.97
C PHE A 128 -9.33 -1.05 -14.60
N PHE A 129 -9.11 -0.04 -13.75
CA PHE A 129 -10.14 0.83 -13.23
C PHE A 129 -10.62 1.85 -14.26
N THR A 130 -9.70 2.48 -15.00
CA THR A 130 -10.04 3.46 -16.05
C THR A 130 -10.86 2.82 -17.18
N LYS A 131 -10.46 1.66 -17.69
CA LYS A 131 -11.21 0.93 -18.75
C LYS A 131 -12.62 0.54 -18.35
N ARG A 132 -12.89 0.40 -17.05
CA ARG A 132 -14.21 0.04 -16.49
C ARG A 132 -14.99 1.26 -16.00
N GLY A 133 -14.45 2.47 -16.17
CA GLY A 133 -15.10 3.72 -15.80
C GLY A 133 -15.27 3.91 -14.30
N TYR A 134 -14.37 3.36 -13.47
CA TYR A 134 -14.33 3.69 -12.05
C TYR A 134 -13.75 5.10 -11.84
N PRO A 135 -14.22 5.88 -10.84
CA PRO A 135 -13.68 7.18 -10.50
C PRO A 135 -12.27 7.03 -9.91
N VAL A 136 -11.23 7.42 -10.66
CA VAL A 136 -9.85 7.45 -10.19
C VAL A 136 -9.49 8.90 -9.87
N ALA A 137 -9.21 9.22 -8.61
CA ALA A 137 -8.84 10.58 -8.18
C ALA A 137 -7.46 10.99 -8.73
N PHE A 138 -6.47 10.13 -8.50
CA PHE A 138 -5.11 10.28 -9.03
C PHE A 138 -4.39 8.94 -8.97
N SER A 139 -3.22 8.87 -9.62
CA SER A 139 -2.44 7.63 -9.69
C SER A 139 -0.95 7.89 -9.74
N LYS A 140 -0.18 6.86 -9.36
CA LYS A 140 1.27 6.80 -9.59
C LYS A 140 1.58 5.52 -10.35
N ALA A 141 1.63 5.63 -11.68
CA ALA A 141 1.84 4.50 -12.57
C ALA A 141 3.25 3.92 -12.46
N ASP A 142 4.26 4.79 -12.36
CA ASP A 142 5.67 4.43 -12.30
C ASP A 142 6.17 4.52 -10.86
N VAL A 143 6.25 3.35 -10.22
CA VAL A 143 6.87 3.17 -8.90
C VAL A 143 8.22 2.50 -9.10
N PRO A 144 9.34 3.15 -8.72
CA PRO A 144 10.69 2.58 -8.87
C PRO A 144 10.84 1.18 -8.26
N ASP A 145 11.82 0.43 -8.77
CA ASP A 145 12.16 -0.90 -8.21
C ASP A 145 12.86 -0.77 -6.85
N VAL A 146 13.64 0.28 -6.67
CA VAL A 146 14.22 0.67 -5.38
C VAL A 146 13.42 1.88 -4.93
N LEU A 147 12.52 1.67 -3.98
CA LEU A 147 11.63 2.70 -3.49
C LEU A 147 12.28 3.41 -2.31
N THR A 148 12.35 4.73 -2.38
CA THR A 148 12.70 5.58 -1.23
C THR A 148 11.45 6.24 -0.68
N PHE A 149 11.54 6.78 0.54
CA PHE A 149 10.42 7.51 1.15
C PHE A 149 10.07 8.76 0.32
N ASP A 150 11.07 9.48 -0.17
CA ASP A 150 10.89 10.71 -0.96
C ASP A 150 10.14 10.44 -2.28
N ASP A 151 10.36 9.27 -2.91
CA ASP A 151 9.67 8.89 -4.14
C ASP A 151 8.15 8.83 -3.99
N ILE A 152 7.66 8.52 -2.77
CA ILE A 152 6.24 8.38 -2.48
C ILE A 152 5.67 9.51 -1.64
N LEU A 153 6.50 10.32 -0.98
CA LEU A 153 6.06 11.33 -0.04
C LEU A 153 5.01 12.27 -0.63
N GLY A 154 5.22 12.77 -1.85
CA GLY A 154 4.26 13.64 -2.53
C GLY A 154 2.92 12.96 -2.80
N PHE A 155 2.95 11.68 -3.19
CA PHE A 155 1.75 10.88 -3.45
C PHE A 155 0.98 10.55 -2.16
N ALA A 156 1.70 10.19 -1.10
CA ALA A 156 1.12 9.91 0.21
C ALA A 156 0.52 11.18 0.84
N LYS A 157 1.21 12.33 0.73
CA LYS A 157 0.68 13.64 1.16
C LYS A 157 -0.61 13.98 0.44
N GLN A 158 -0.68 13.74 -0.87
CA GLN A 158 -1.90 13.96 -1.65
C GLN A 158 -3.06 13.10 -1.16
N ALA A 159 -2.83 11.81 -0.87
CA ALA A 159 -3.84 10.90 -0.35
C ALA A 159 -4.37 11.35 1.03
N VAL A 160 -3.48 11.70 1.94
CA VAL A 160 -3.83 12.21 3.27
C VAL A 160 -4.55 13.57 3.18
N SER A 161 -4.17 14.42 2.23
CA SER A 161 -4.79 15.73 2.01
C SER A 161 -6.28 15.63 1.67
N LEU A 162 -6.70 14.61 0.91
CA LEU A 162 -8.12 14.39 0.61
C LEU A 162 -8.96 14.23 1.88
N PHE A 163 -8.44 13.49 2.86
CA PHE A 163 -9.10 13.27 4.14
C PHE A 163 -9.16 14.56 4.97
N ASN A 164 -8.04 15.29 5.02
CA ASN A 164 -7.93 16.57 5.77
C ASN A 164 -8.85 17.65 5.18
N LYS A 165 -9.01 17.70 3.85
CA LYS A 165 -9.94 18.59 3.15
C LYS A 165 -11.40 18.16 3.24
N LYS A 166 -11.70 17.01 3.87
CA LYS A 166 -13.04 16.40 3.95
C LYS A 166 -13.64 16.07 2.59
N GLU A 167 -12.80 15.80 1.60
CA GLU A 167 -13.23 15.26 0.29
C GLU A 167 -13.55 13.77 0.40
N ILE A 168 -12.93 13.07 1.36
CA ILE A 168 -13.18 11.68 1.73
C ILE A 168 -13.29 11.58 3.25
N ASP A 169 -14.04 10.60 3.74
CA ASP A 169 -14.25 10.34 5.17
C ASP A 169 -13.55 9.08 5.65
N GLU A 170 -13.17 8.19 4.72
CA GLU A 170 -12.40 6.99 4.99
C GLU A 170 -11.36 6.79 3.90
N LEU A 171 -10.19 6.28 4.29
CA LEU A 171 -9.14 5.85 3.37
C LEU A 171 -8.76 4.41 3.70
N HIS A 172 -9.05 3.51 2.76
CA HIS A 172 -8.66 2.11 2.81
C HIS A 172 -7.38 1.87 2.00
N LEU A 173 -6.50 1.05 2.53
CA LEU A 173 -5.26 0.63 1.89
C LEU A 173 -5.39 -0.85 1.54
N VAL A 174 -5.42 -1.16 0.24
CA VAL A 174 -5.66 -2.51 -0.26
C VAL A 174 -4.48 -3.00 -1.08
N TYR A 175 -3.85 -4.08 -0.62
CA TYR A 175 -2.64 -4.63 -1.21
C TYR A 175 -2.47 -6.11 -0.83
N ASN A 176 -1.48 -6.79 -1.43
CA ASN A 176 -1.09 -8.13 -1.00
C ASN A 176 0.12 -8.03 -0.05
N HIS A 177 -0.04 -8.54 1.17
CA HIS A 177 1.03 -8.71 2.14
C HIS A 177 1.90 -9.92 1.79
N PHE A 178 3.22 -9.73 1.83
CA PHE A 178 4.20 -10.77 1.60
C PHE A 178 4.35 -11.64 2.86
N VAL A 179 3.91 -12.90 2.79
CA VAL A 179 4.13 -13.87 3.88
C VAL A 179 5.41 -14.65 3.64
N ASN A 180 5.54 -15.26 2.45
CA ASN A 180 6.74 -15.97 2.02
C ASN A 180 6.74 -16.12 0.49
N ALA A 181 7.76 -16.80 -0.06
CA ALA A 181 7.95 -16.95 -1.50
C ALA A 181 6.79 -17.67 -2.24
N ILE A 182 5.89 -18.34 -1.54
CA ILE A 182 4.78 -19.11 -2.12
C ILE A 182 3.42 -18.48 -1.76
N SER A 183 3.29 -17.93 -0.55
CA SER A 183 2.03 -17.47 0.01
C SER A 183 1.96 -15.95 0.12
N GLN A 184 0.81 -15.42 -0.26
CA GLN A 184 0.46 -14.01 -0.14
C GLN A 184 -0.93 -13.89 0.48
N THR A 185 -1.13 -12.85 1.26
CA THR A 185 -2.42 -12.59 1.90
C THR A 185 -2.91 -11.22 1.48
N LEU A 186 -4.13 -11.16 0.96
CA LEU A 186 -4.78 -9.89 0.70
C LEU A 186 -5.04 -9.16 2.02
N VAL A 187 -4.67 -7.88 2.08
CA VAL A 187 -4.93 -6.99 3.21
C VAL A 187 -5.81 -5.85 2.74
N ASP A 188 -6.91 -5.62 3.45
CA ASP A 188 -7.69 -4.38 3.45
C ASP A 188 -7.55 -3.74 4.82
N LYS A 189 -6.78 -2.66 4.88
CA LYS A 189 -6.50 -1.93 6.12
C LYS A 189 -7.10 -0.54 6.03
N GLN A 190 -8.00 -0.21 6.95
CA GLN A 190 -8.43 1.18 7.13
C GLN A 190 -7.24 2.00 7.65
N LEU A 191 -6.81 2.97 6.85
CA LEU A 191 -5.69 3.85 7.16
C LEU A 191 -6.17 5.14 7.84
N LEU A 192 -7.27 5.73 7.36
CA LEU A 192 -7.89 6.90 7.98
C LEU A 192 -9.40 6.69 8.12
N PRO A 193 -10.03 7.16 9.22
CA PRO A 193 -9.39 7.65 10.45
C PRO A 193 -8.58 6.56 11.18
N LEU A 194 -7.60 6.99 11.98
CA LEU A 194 -6.68 6.16 12.77
C LEU A 194 -7.35 5.70 14.07
N THR A 195 -8.24 4.72 13.96
CA THR A 195 -9.00 4.19 15.11
C THR A 195 -8.30 3.07 15.87
N ASN A 196 -7.34 2.38 15.24
CA ASN A 196 -6.70 1.17 15.78
C ASN A 196 -5.30 1.41 16.39
N LEU A 197 -5.08 2.55 17.07
CA LEU A 197 -3.79 2.85 17.70
C LEU A 197 -3.55 2.12 19.04
N GLU A 198 -4.58 1.51 19.63
CA GLU A 198 -4.54 1.00 21.01
C GLU A 198 -3.84 -0.36 21.23
N HIS A 199 -3.41 -1.07 20.19
CA HIS A 199 -2.86 -2.43 20.31
C HIS A 199 -1.33 -2.49 20.53
N ALA A 200 -0.66 -1.36 20.75
CA ALA A 200 0.78 -1.36 21.05
C ALA A 200 1.04 -1.81 22.51
N PRO A 201 2.03 -2.68 22.77
CA PRO A 201 2.43 -3.01 24.14
C PRO A 201 3.02 -1.75 24.79
N ALA A 202 2.20 -1.06 25.57
CA ALA A 202 2.57 0.16 26.26
C ALA A 202 3.58 -0.15 27.38
N GLN A 203 4.87 -0.20 27.05
CA GLN A 203 5.83 0.34 28.00
C GLN A 203 5.53 1.83 28.10
N LYS A 204 4.90 2.23 29.20
CA LYS A 204 4.60 3.63 29.51
C LYS A 204 5.91 4.37 29.78
N VAL A 205 6.62 4.69 28.71
CA VAL A 205 7.70 5.67 28.76
C VAL A 205 7.03 7.04 28.88
N SER A 206 7.26 7.72 29.99
CA SER A 206 6.76 9.08 30.20
C SER A 206 7.62 10.03 29.36
N TYR A 207 7.05 10.58 28.31
CA TYR A 207 7.68 11.60 27.49
C TYR A 207 7.27 12.99 28.00
N VAL A 208 8.19 13.95 27.88
CA VAL A 208 7.87 15.38 28.00
C VAL A 208 7.83 15.91 26.57
N TYR A 209 6.70 16.47 26.17
CA TYR A 209 6.49 16.98 24.82
C TYR A 209 6.69 18.50 24.82
N GLU A 210 7.33 18.99 23.76
CA GLU A 210 7.57 20.42 23.54
C GLU A 210 7.25 20.71 22.07
N PRO A 211 6.42 21.73 21.74
CA PRO A 211 5.78 22.70 22.64
C PRO A 211 4.58 22.15 23.45
N ASP A 212 3.70 21.35 22.86
CA ASP A 212 2.62 20.61 23.55
C ASP A 212 2.21 19.33 22.80
N GLU A 213 1.43 18.47 23.45
CA GLU A 213 1.00 17.17 22.89
C GLU A 213 0.15 17.30 21.61
N ASP A 214 -0.74 18.30 21.54
CA ASP A 214 -1.65 18.51 20.41
C ASP A 214 -0.89 18.98 19.16
N GLU A 215 0.06 19.89 19.32
CA GLU A 215 0.87 20.42 18.23
C GLU A 215 1.82 19.35 17.66
N VAL A 216 2.51 18.62 18.55
CA VAL A 216 3.37 17.49 18.13
C VAL A 216 2.56 16.43 17.38
N LEU A 217 1.36 16.12 17.85
CA LEU A 217 0.50 15.12 17.21
C LEU A 217 -0.01 15.58 15.83
N THR A 218 -0.27 16.88 15.67
CA THR A 218 -0.70 17.48 14.40
C THR A 218 0.33 17.27 13.30
N ASP A 219 1.62 17.32 13.65
CA ASP A 219 2.72 17.05 12.71
C ASP A 219 3.00 15.55 12.54
N LEU A 220 2.92 14.77 13.61
CA LEU A 220 3.23 13.34 13.59
C LEU A 220 2.18 12.48 12.90
N LEU A 221 0.87 12.79 13.01
CA LEU A 221 -0.18 11.95 12.43
C LEU A 221 -0.13 11.89 10.90
N PRO A 222 0.06 13.00 10.17
CA PRO A 222 0.30 12.96 8.72
C PRO A 222 1.54 12.13 8.38
N LEU A 223 2.63 12.28 9.14
CA LEU A 223 3.87 11.53 8.92
C LEU A 223 3.65 10.03 9.14
N TYR A 224 2.92 9.65 10.18
CA TYR A 224 2.54 8.27 10.46
C TYR A 224 1.69 7.67 9.34
N ALA A 225 0.65 8.38 8.89
CA ALA A 225 -0.19 7.92 7.79
C ALA A 225 0.60 7.78 6.47
N GLN A 226 1.51 8.72 6.18
CA GLN A 226 2.41 8.64 5.03
C GLN A 226 3.37 7.45 5.15
N GLY A 227 3.90 7.21 6.35
CA GLY A 227 4.72 6.05 6.67
C GLY A 227 3.99 4.73 6.49
N GLN A 228 2.71 4.63 6.85
CA GLN A 228 1.91 3.42 6.62
C GLN A 228 1.72 3.13 5.12
N ILE A 229 1.50 4.17 4.30
CA ILE A 229 1.44 4.04 2.83
C ILE A 229 2.78 3.54 2.28
N TYR A 230 3.89 4.13 2.74
CA TYR A 230 5.22 3.71 2.32
C TYR A 230 5.54 2.26 2.73
N GLY A 231 5.23 1.87 3.97
CA GLY A 231 5.41 0.51 4.46
C GLY A 231 4.62 -0.52 3.66
N ALA A 232 3.34 -0.23 3.36
CA ALA A 232 2.52 -1.11 2.52
C ALA A 232 3.04 -1.22 1.09
N LEU A 233 3.62 -0.14 0.54
CA LEU A 233 4.25 -0.19 -0.77
C LEU A 233 5.54 -1.01 -0.77
N LEU A 234 6.36 -0.90 0.27
CA LEU A 234 7.55 -1.75 0.42
C LEU A 234 7.15 -3.22 0.51
N ASP A 235 6.16 -3.54 1.33
CA ASP A 235 5.62 -4.89 1.52
C ASP A 235 5.05 -5.47 0.21
N ALA A 236 4.19 -4.70 -0.46
CA ALA A 236 3.67 -5.06 -1.78
C ALA A 236 4.78 -5.30 -2.82
N LYS A 237 5.86 -4.51 -2.78
CA LYS A 237 7.02 -4.64 -3.68
C LYS A 237 7.91 -5.83 -3.36
N LEU A 238 7.93 -6.34 -2.13
CA LEU A 238 8.61 -7.60 -1.81
C LEU A 238 8.03 -8.73 -2.67
N GLN A 239 6.71 -8.79 -2.75
CA GLN A 239 6.02 -9.85 -3.49
C GLN A 239 6.25 -9.81 -5.00
N ASN A 240 6.24 -8.61 -5.59
CA ASN A 240 6.53 -8.40 -7.02
C ASN A 240 7.75 -9.19 -7.50
N LYS A 241 8.85 -8.99 -6.76
CA LYS A 241 10.20 -9.40 -7.15
C LYS A 241 10.42 -10.91 -7.01
N GLN A 242 9.39 -11.68 -6.68
CA GLN A 242 9.40 -13.14 -6.78
C GLN A 242 8.72 -13.68 -8.04
N LEU A 243 7.83 -12.89 -8.64
CA LEU A 243 7.01 -13.32 -9.78
C LEU A 243 7.61 -12.94 -11.14
N GLU A 244 8.57 -12.00 -11.16
CA GLU A 244 9.43 -11.68 -12.33
C GLU A 244 10.47 -12.78 -12.61
#